data_AF-A0A562BSP4-F1
#
_entry.id   AF-A0A562BSP4-F1
#
_cell.length_a   1.000
_cell.length_b   1.000
_cell.length_c   1.000
_cell.angle_alpha   90.00
_cell.angle_beta   90.00
_cell.angle_gamma   90.00
#
_symmetry.space_group_name_H-M   'P 1'
#
loop_
_entity.id
_entity.type
_entity.pdbx_description
1 polymer ?
#
loop_
_entity_poly.entity_id
_entity_poly.type
_entity_poly.pdbx_seq_one_letter_code
_entity_poly.pdbx_strand_id
1 'polypeptide(L)'
;MEQQPEARRDAPPQHAVDSALITEPVDQADESQFRISPRIEDWIGVIVMALLVLITFANVVVRYLTDESFAWTEEFSVFLMIVLALVGGSAAVARDRHIRIEFFFERGSEARQRRLAIVSALAVAAMFVALAVLGVRITWDEYSYGETSPGIGVPSWWYSIWLPVLSACIALRALALAGRNVRALKALHAARRDGAGHMDASREERRP
;
A
#
# COMPACT_ATOMS: atom_id res chain seq x y z
N MET A 1 7.02 -67.38 36.83
CA MET A 1 5.64 -67.68 36.38
C MET A 1 4.76 -66.59 37.00
N GLU A 2 4.85 -65.38 36.46
CA GLU A 2 3.96 -64.85 35.42
C GLU A 2 2.53 -64.65 35.93
N GLN A 3 2.24 -63.42 36.36
CA GLN A 3 0.93 -62.79 36.31
C GLN A 3 1.06 -61.31 36.67
N GLN A 4 1.12 -60.45 35.65
CA GLN A 4 0.73 -59.04 35.79
C GLN A 4 0.21 -58.54 34.42
N PRO A 5 -1.11 -58.61 34.16
CA PRO A 5 -1.67 -58.07 32.93
C PRO A 5 -2.73 -57.00 33.21
N GLU A 6 -2.46 -55.94 33.97
CA GLU A 6 -3.45 -54.85 34.16
C GLU A 6 -2.81 -53.46 34.39
N ALA A 7 -2.05 -52.95 33.42
CA ALA A 7 -1.58 -51.55 33.50
C ALA A 7 -1.62 -50.80 32.15
N ARG A 8 -2.39 -51.31 31.18
CA ARG A 8 -2.46 -50.72 29.83
C ARG A 8 -3.91 -50.44 29.38
N ARG A 9 -4.74 -49.90 30.27
CA ARG A 9 -6.12 -49.51 29.93
C ARG A 9 -6.55 -48.09 30.30
N ASP A 10 -5.70 -47.31 30.96
CA ASP A 10 -6.08 -45.95 31.42
C ASP A 10 -5.36 -44.81 30.69
N ALA A 11 -4.78 -45.08 29.52
CA ALA A 11 -4.31 -44.00 28.65
C ALA A 11 -5.55 -43.36 27.98
N PRO A 12 -5.83 -42.06 28.19
CA PRO A 12 -6.93 -41.39 27.50
C PRO A 12 -6.73 -41.51 25.99
N PRO A 13 -7.81 -41.71 25.21
CA PRO A 13 -7.72 -41.86 23.76
C PRO A 13 -6.97 -40.67 23.16
N GLN A 14 -5.95 -40.94 22.35
CA GLN A 14 -5.04 -39.91 21.80
C GLN A 14 -5.79 -38.76 21.09
N HIS A 15 -6.98 -39.04 20.56
CA HIS A 15 -7.87 -38.08 19.93
C HIS A 15 -8.34 -36.95 20.89
N ALA A 16 -8.44 -37.23 22.19
CA ALA A 16 -8.80 -36.25 23.21
C ALA A 16 -7.62 -35.32 23.56
N VAL A 17 -6.39 -35.80 23.43
CA VAL A 17 -5.17 -35.01 23.70
C VAL A 17 -4.91 -34.04 22.53
N ASP A 18 -5.14 -34.49 21.29
CA ASP A 18 -5.09 -33.61 20.11
C ASP A 18 -6.17 -32.53 20.13
N SER A 19 -7.38 -32.84 20.63
CA SER A 19 -8.46 -31.86 20.74
C SER A 19 -8.17 -30.77 21.79
N ALA A 20 -7.51 -31.13 22.90
CA ALA A 20 -7.14 -30.19 23.95
C ALA A 20 -5.95 -29.29 23.55
N LEU A 21 -5.04 -29.78 22.71
CA LEU A 21 -3.89 -29.02 22.20
C LEU A 21 -4.24 -28.03 21.07
N ILE A 22 -5.40 -28.19 20.42
CA ILE A 22 -5.86 -27.33 19.30
C ILE A 22 -6.81 -26.23 19.79
N THR A 23 -7.22 -26.21 21.07
CA THR A 23 -8.13 -25.17 21.61
C THR A 23 -7.35 -23.99 22.23
N GLU A 24 -6.27 -23.56 21.60
CA GLU A 24 -5.84 -22.16 21.74
C GLU A 24 -6.69 -21.37 20.75
N PRO A 25 -7.49 -20.37 21.19
CA PRO A 25 -8.32 -19.63 20.27
C PRO A 25 -7.40 -18.88 19.30
N VAL A 26 -7.37 -19.31 18.04
CA VAL A 26 -6.79 -18.58 16.89
C VAL A 26 -7.67 -17.34 16.57
N ASP A 27 -8.14 -16.67 17.61
CA ASP A 27 -9.06 -15.53 17.60
C ASP A 27 -8.65 -14.49 18.67
N GLN A 28 -7.34 -14.42 18.95
CA GLN A 28 -6.70 -13.27 19.60
C GLN A 28 -5.78 -12.54 18.60
N ALA A 29 -6.17 -12.53 17.32
CA ALA A 29 -5.64 -11.56 16.37
C ALA A 29 -6.25 -10.19 16.68
N ASP A 30 -5.82 -9.61 17.81
CA ASP A 30 -5.78 -8.18 18.11
C ASP A 30 -6.68 -7.28 17.22
N GLU A 31 -8.01 -7.45 17.30
CA GLU A 31 -8.98 -6.54 16.67
C GLU A 31 -8.94 -5.15 17.33
N SER A 32 -8.18 -4.99 18.42
CA SER A 32 -8.14 -3.78 19.24
C SER A 32 -7.08 -2.76 18.80
N GLN A 33 -6.09 -3.13 17.97
CA GLN A 33 -5.01 -2.24 17.56
C GLN A 33 -5.25 -1.49 16.23
N PHE A 34 -6.24 -1.88 15.43
CA PHE A 34 -6.57 -1.20 14.17
C PHE A 34 -7.54 -0.02 14.36
N ARG A 35 -7.24 0.88 15.30
CA ARG A 35 -7.69 2.29 15.17
C ARG A 35 -6.80 2.99 14.13
N ILE A 36 -6.82 2.52 12.88
CA ILE A 36 -6.43 3.37 11.76
C ILE A 36 -7.50 4.43 11.71
N SER A 37 -7.21 5.64 12.20
CA SER A 37 -8.04 6.80 11.87
C SER A 37 -8.17 6.82 10.34
N PRO A 38 -9.36 6.52 9.78
CA PRO A 38 -9.48 6.29 8.35
C PRO A 38 -9.14 7.62 7.68
N ARG A 39 -8.01 7.62 6.97
CA ARG A 39 -7.65 8.80 6.18
C ARG A 39 -8.72 8.97 5.11
N ILE A 40 -8.90 10.19 4.64
CA ILE A 40 -9.83 10.49 3.53
C ILE A 40 -9.65 9.52 2.35
N GLU A 41 -8.41 9.10 2.06
CA GLU A 41 -8.12 8.09 1.03
C GLU A 41 -8.74 6.72 1.29
N ASP A 42 -8.78 6.26 2.54
CA ASP A 42 -9.33 4.96 2.89
C ASP A 42 -10.85 4.96 2.66
N TRP A 43 -11.53 6.06 3.01
CA TRP A 43 -12.94 6.27 2.70
C TRP A 43 -13.21 6.37 1.20
N ILE A 44 -12.37 7.11 0.47
CA ILE A 44 -12.48 7.18 -1.00
C ILE A 44 -12.33 5.78 -1.60
N GLY A 45 -11.35 5.00 -1.14
CA GLY A 45 -11.13 3.63 -1.60
C GLY A 45 -12.32 2.72 -1.32
N VAL A 46 -12.90 2.78 -0.11
CA VAL A 46 -14.10 2.01 0.25
C VAL A 46 -15.29 2.40 -0.61
N ILE A 47 -15.54 3.70 -0.82
CA ILE A 47 -16.65 4.19 -1.64
C ILE A 47 -16.47 3.74 -3.09
N VAL A 48 -15.29 3.92 -3.66
CA VAL A 48 -14.99 3.53 -5.05
C VAL A 48 -15.12 2.01 -5.22
N MET A 49 -14.63 1.21 -4.26
CA MET A 49 -14.77 -0.24 -4.26
C MET A 49 -16.25 -0.65 -4.21
N ALA A 50 -17.02 -0.07 -3.30
CA ALA A 50 -18.45 -0.37 -3.17
C ALA A 50 -19.23 -0.02 -4.45
N LEU A 51 -18.93 1.13 -5.06
CA LEU A 51 -19.52 1.54 -6.33
C LEU A 51 -19.15 0.57 -7.47
N LEU A 52 -17.89 0.15 -7.56
CA LEU A 52 -17.44 -0.80 -8.57
C LEU A 52 -18.16 -2.13 -8.42
N VAL A 53 -18.27 -2.66 -7.19
CA VAL A 53 -19.04 -3.88 -6.91
C VAL A 53 -20.51 -3.71 -7.29
N LEU A 54 -21.12 -2.58 -6.92
CA LEU A 54 -22.54 -2.36 -7.18
C LEU A 54 -22.84 -2.24 -8.69
N ILE A 55 -22.04 -1.48 -9.43
CA ILE A 55 -22.22 -1.29 -10.88
C ILE A 55 -21.98 -2.60 -11.63
N THR A 56 -20.91 -3.33 -11.29
CA THR A 56 -20.62 -4.62 -11.93
C THR A 56 -21.67 -5.67 -11.61
N PHE A 57 -22.15 -5.73 -10.36
CA PHE A 57 -23.23 -6.61 -9.97
C PHE A 57 -24.55 -6.26 -10.68
N ALA A 58 -24.90 -4.98 -10.74
CA ALA A 58 -26.08 -4.53 -11.47
C ALA A 58 -26.00 -4.90 -12.95
N ASN A 59 -24.84 -4.69 -13.59
CA ASN A 59 -24.63 -5.08 -14.99
C ASN A 59 -24.76 -6.60 -15.19
N VAL A 60 -24.26 -7.40 -14.25
CA VAL A 60 -24.44 -8.86 -14.25
C VAL A 60 -25.93 -9.23 -14.16
N VAL A 61 -26.67 -8.65 -13.21
CA VAL A 61 -28.11 -8.93 -13.03
C VAL A 61 -28.90 -8.57 -14.28
N VAL A 62 -28.69 -7.38 -14.83
CA VAL A 62 -29.35 -6.92 -16.06
C VAL A 62 -29.03 -7.86 -17.21
N ARG A 63 -27.76 -8.19 -17.42
CA ARG A 63 -27.34 -9.09 -18.49
C ARG A 63 -27.98 -10.47 -18.40
N TYR A 64 -28.20 -11.02 -17.20
CA TYR A 64 -28.87 -12.31 -17.05
C TYR A 64 -30.39 -12.25 -17.13
N LEU A 65 -31.00 -11.10 -16.83
CA LEU A 65 -32.46 -10.94 -16.86
C LEU A 65 -33.00 -10.41 -18.19
N THR A 66 -32.20 -9.62 -18.92
CA THR A 66 -32.63 -8.92 -20.14
C THR A 66 -31.76 -9.20 -21.36
N ASP A 67 -30.72 -10.04 -21.24
CA ASP A 67 -29.72 -10.34 -22.29
C ASP A 67 -28.94 -9.12 -22.84
N GLU A 68 -29.27 -7.92 -22.37
CA GLU A 68 -28.68 -6.63 -22.72
C GLU A 68 -27.68 -6.17 -21.64
N SER A 69 -26.66 -5.40 -22.05
CA SER A 69 -25.69 -4.80 -21.13
C SER A 69 -25.54 -3.30 -21.38
N PHE A 70 -25.40 -2.52 -20.31
CA PHE A 70 -25.29 -1.08 -20.41
C PHE A 70 -23.84 -0.66 -20.73
N ALA A 71 -23.59 -0.14 -21.93
CA ALA A 71 -22.25 0.32 -22.34
C ALA A 71 -21.63 1.35 -21.37
N TRP A 72 -22.44 2.21 -20.75
CA TRP A 72 -21.96 3.15 -19.73
C TRP A 72 -21.40 2.45 -18.50
N THR A 73 -21.95 1.30 -18.08
CA THR A 73 -21.47 0.58 -16.89
C THR A 73 -20.06 0.03 -17.08
N GLU A 74 -19.70 -0.34 -18.30
CA GLU A 74 -18.35 -0.82 -18.65
C GLU A 74 -17.33 0.32 -18.54
N GLU A 75 -17.63 1.47 -19.15
CA GLU A 75 -16.76 2.67 -19.10
C GLU A 75 -16.55 3.16 -17.67
N PHE A 76 -17.64 3.27 -16.89
CA PHE A 76 -17.56 3.67 -15.48
C PHE A 76 -16.78 2.66 -14.63
N SER A 77 -16.89 1.37 -14.91
CA SER A 77 -16.16 0.34 -14.15
C SER A 77 -14.65 0.42 -14.39
N VAL A 78 -14.24 0.63 -15.65
CA VAL A 78 -12.81 0.84 -15.99
C VAL A 78 -12.29 2.12 -15.31
N PHE A 79 -13.05 3.20 -15.37
CA PHE A 79 -12.72 4.44 -14.67
C PHE A 79 -12.55 4.24 -13.15
N LEU A 80 -13.52 3.60 -12.49
CA LEU A 80 -13.46 3.33 -11.06
C LEU A 80 -12.28 2.42 -10.70
N MET A 81 -11.93 1.47 -11.56
CA MET A 81 -10.77 0.60 -11.36
C MET A 81 -9.44 1.38 -11.38
N ILE A 82 -9.31 2.35 -12.29
CA ILE A 82 -8.15 3.26 -12.34
C ILE A 82 -8.09 4.09 -11.06
N VAL A 83 -9.21 4.70 -10.66
CA VAL A 83 -9.27 5.50 -9.42
C VAL A 83 -8.91 4.65 -8.20
N LEU A 84 -9.47 3.44 -8.10
CA LEU A 84 -9.19 2.51 -7.02
C LEU A 84 -7.70 2.11 -6.98
N ALA A 85 -7.10 1.82 -8.14
CA ALA A 85 -5.68 1.48 -8.24
C ALA A 85 -4.79 2.64 -7.80
N LEU A 86 -5.12 3.88 -8.21
CA LEU A 86 -4.37 5.08 -7.84
C LEU A 86 -4.54 5.44 -6.36
N VAL A 87 -5.75 5.35 -5.82
CA VAL A 87 -6.02 5.56 -4.38
C VAL A 87 -5.29 4.49 -3.55
N GLY A 88 -5.36 3.23 -3.96
CA GLY A 88 -4.60 2.13 -3.34
C GLY A 88 -3.10 2.36 -3.39
N GLY A 89 -2.58 2.82 -4.53
CA GLY A 89 -1.18 3.24 -4.69
C GLY A 89 -0.80 4.38 -3.75
N SER A 90 -1.62 5.43 -3.66
CA SER A 90 -1.42 6.56 -2.73
C SER A 90 -1.36 6.09 -1.28
N ALA A 91 -2.29 5.21 -0.88
CA ALA A 91 -2.32 4.63 0.46
C ALA A 91 -1.08 3.76 0.72
N ALA A 92 -0.61 3.00 -0.27
CA ALA A 92 0.61 2.19 -0.15
C ALA A 92 1.87 3.06 0.05
N VAL A 93 1.99 4.16 -0.70
CA VAL A 93 3.07 5.15 -0.53
C VAL A 93 2.98 5.82 0.84
N ALA A 94 1.78 6.20 1.29
CA ALA A 94 1.57 6.90 2.56
C ALA A 94 1.77 6.01 3.79
N ARG A 95 1.54 4.71 3.66
CA ARG A 95 1.81 3.70 4.68
C ARG A 95 3.27 3.23 4.65
N ASP A 96 4.13 3.86 3.83
CA ASP A 96 5.56 3.56 3.70
C ASP A 96 5.81 2.06 3.42
N ARG A 97 4.84 1.40 2.76
CA ARG A 97 4.89 -0.02 2.38
C ARG A 97 5.59 -0.21 1.04
N HIS A 98 6.51 0.68 0.66
CA HIS A 98 7.55 0.31 -0.29
C HIS A 98 8.43 -0.71 0.40
N ILE A 99 7.95 -1.96 0.37
CA ILE A 99 8.55 -3.21 0.82
C ILE A 99 9.93 -2.91 1.37
N ARG A 100 9.96 -2.47 2.65
CA ARG A 100 11.16 -2.67 3.44
C ARG A 100 11.31 -4.16 3.36
N ILE A 101 12.25 -4.64 2.56
CA ILE A 101 12.67 -6.02 2.66
C ILE A 101 13.31 -6.05 4.04
N GLU A 102 12.48 -6.21 5.09
CA GLU A 102 12.84 -6.08 6.50
C GLU A 102 14.08 -6.95 6.77
N PHE A 103 14.15 -8.08 6.07
CA PHE A 103 15.29 -8.99 6.03
C PHE A 103 16.65 -8.39 5.57
N PHE A 104 16.70 -7.48 4.59
CA PHE A 104 17.94 -6.83 4.14
C PHE A 104 18.22 -5.50 4.85
N PHE A 105 17.19 -4.91 5.45
CA PHE A 105 17.26 -3.63 6.15
C PHE A 105 17.77 -3.76 7.58
N GLU A 106 17.35 -4.81 8.29
CA GLU A 106 17.69 -5.02 9.71
C GLU A 106 19.17 -5.36 9.94
N ARG A 107 19.88 -5.83 8.91
CA ARG A 107 21.33 -6.10 8.97
C ARG A 107 22.20 -4.91 8.50
N GLY A 108 21.60 -3.80 8.07
CA GLY A 108 22.31 -2.62 7.56
C GLY A 108 22.41 -1.48 8.57
N SER A 109 23.34 -0.54 8.35
CA SER A 109 23.37 0.71 9.11
C SER A 109 22.19 1.62 8.77
N GLU A 110 21.69 2.39 9.74
CA GLU A 110 20.55 3.31 9.55
C GLU A 110 20.72 4.25 8.34
N ALA A 111 21.95 4.66 8.05
CA ALA A 111 22.28 5.51 6.91
C ALA A 111 22.10 4.80 5.55
N ARG A 112 22.30 3.48 5.46
CA ARG A 112 22.05 2.69 4.25
C ARG A 112 20.55 2.52 4.01
N GLN A 113 19.81 2.21 5.08
CA GLN A 113 18.35 2.07 5.05
C GLN A 113 17.69 3.37 4.56
N ARG A 114 18.10 4.53 5.11
CA ARG A 114 17.55 5.82 4.68
C ARG A 114 17.88 6.17 3.23
N ARG A 115 19.07 5.84 2.73
CA ARG A 115 19.43 6.03 1.32
C ARG A 115 18.54 5.22 0.38
N LEU A 116 18.27 3.95 0.72
CA LEU A 116 17.38 3.11 -0.08
C LEU A 116 15.93 3.62 -0.05
N ALA A 117 15.47 4.11 1.10
CA ALA A 117 14.16 4.75 1.22
C ALA A 117 14.03 6.03 0.37
N ILE A 118 15.10 6.82 0.24
CA ILE A 118 15.13 7.99 -0.65
C ILE A 118 15.06 7.56 -2.11
N VAL A 119 15.87 6.57 -2.52
CA VAL A 119 15.92 6.10 -3.92
C VAL A 119 14.57 5.52 -4.34
N SER A 120 13.95 4.68 -3.51
CA SER A 120 12.62 4.12 -3.79
C SER A 120 11.54 5.21 -3.88
N ALA A 121 11.51 6.16 -2.94
CA ALA A 121 10.58 7.28 -2.99
C ALA A 121 10.76 8.15 -4.24
N LEU A 122 12.00 8.38 -4.68
CA LEU A 122 12.29 9.11 -5.91
C LEU A 122 11.90 8.32 -7.17
N ALA A 123 12.11 7.01 -7.21
CA ALA A 123 11.69 6.17 -8.32
C ALA A 123 10.17 6.19 -8.48
N VAL A 124 9.43 6.12 -7.37
CA VAL A 124 7.97 6.21 -7.33
C VAL A 124 7.50 7.60 -7.76
N ALA A 125 8.14 8.65 -7.25
CA ALA A 125 7.85 10.01 -7.70
C ALA A 125 8.07 10.16 -9.22
N ALA A 126 9.18 9.68 -9.75
CA ALA A 126 9.48 9.75 -11.18
C ALA A 126 8.44 9.00 -12.03
N MET A 127 8.05 7.79 -11.61
CA MET A 127 7.01 7.01 -12.27
C MET A 127 5.66 7.75 -12.29
N PHE A 128 5.21 8.27 -11.15
CA PHE A 128 3.93 8.99 -11.07
C PHE A 128 3.96 10.37 -11.74
N VAL A 129 5.12 11.03 -11.80
CA VAL A 129 5.30 12.24 -12.64
C VAL A 129 5.17 11.88 -14.11
N ALA A 130 5.78 10.78 -14.56
CA ALA A 130 5.65 10.33 -15.94
C ALA A 130 4.18 9.99 -16.29
N LEU A 131 3.48 9.28 -15.40
CA LEU A 131 2.04 9.02 -15.54
C LEU A 131 1.22 10.31 -15.56
N ALA A 132 1.55 11.29 -14.74
CA ALA A 132 0.85 12.58 -14.75
C ALA A 132 1.06 13.33 -16.06
N VAL A 133 2.29 13.41 -16.57
CA VAL A 133 2.59 14.08 -17.85
C VAL A 133 1.89 13.36 -19.00
N LEU A 134 1.95 12.02 -19.04
CA LEU A 134 1.31 11.25 -20.08
C LEU A 134 -0.22 11.35 -20.00
N GLY A 135 -0.78 11.32 -18.80
CA GLY A 135 -2.20 11.51 -18.55
C GLY A 135 -2.69 12.90 -18.98
N VAL A 136 -1.92 13.96 -18.74
CA VAL A 136 -2.24 15.31 -19.23
C VAL A 136 -2.25 15.33 -20.75
N ARG A 137 -1.28 14.70 -21.42
CA ARG A 137 -1.28 14.62 -22.89
C ARG A 137 -2.51 13.91 -23.43
N ILE A 138 -2.84 12.75 -22.88
CA ILE A 138 -4.06 11.99 -23.26
C ILE A 138 -5.30 12.86 -23.07
N THR A 139 -5.46 13.46 -21.90
CA THR A 139 -6.64 14.30 -21.59
C THR A 139 -6.72 15.52 -22.51
N TRP A 140 -5.56 16.11 -22.85
CA TRP A 140 -5.48 17.27 -23.73
C TRP A 140 -5.81 16.91 -25.17
N ASP A 141 -5.34 15.76 -25.65
CA ASP A 141 -5.64 15.25 -26.98
C ASP A 141 -7.15 14.98 -27.09
N GLU A 142 -7.74 14.25 -26.15
CA GLU A 142 -9.19 13.99 -26.09
C GLU A 142 -10.02 15.28 -26.07
N TYR A 143 -9.59 16.29 -25.29
CA TYR A 143 -10.25 17.59 -25.24
C TYR A 143 -10.14 18.36 -26.57
N SER A 144 -8.95 18.34 -27.19
CA SER A 144 -8.65 19.09 -28.41
C SER A 144 -9.32 18.51 -29.65
N TYR A 145 -9.37 17.18 -29.74
CA TYR A 145 -10.02 16.46 -30.83
C TYR A 145 -11.53 16.30 -30.63
N GLY A 146 -12.06 16.69 -29.47
CA GLY A 146 -13.48 16.55 -29.14
C GLY A 146 -13.92 15.09 -29.11
N GLU A 147 -13.03 14.20 -28.66
CA GLU A 147 -13.31 12.77 -28.64
C GLU A 147 -14.46 12.46 -27.67
N THR A 148 -15.35 11.59 -28.11
CA THR A 148 -16.52 11.17 -27.34
C THR A 148 -16.42 9.68 -27.01
N SER A 149 -16.94 9.33 -25.83
CA SER A 149 -16.94 7.97 -25.30
C SER A 149 -17.75 7.04 -26.23
N PRO A 150 -17.25 5.84 -26.55
CA PRO A 150 -17.93 4.90 -27.45
C PRO A 150 -19.35 4.51 -26.99
N GLY A 151 -19.61 4.47 -25.68
CA GLY A 151 -20.86 3.99 -25.12
C GLY A 151 -22.00 5.00 -25.15
N ILE A 152 -21.77 6.22 -24.63
CA ILE A 152 -22.83 7.23 -24.44
C ILE A 152 -22.57 8.57 -25.13
N GLY A 153 -21.46 8.68 -25.87
CA GLY A 153 -21.10 9.91 -26.58
C GLY A 153 -20.76 11.12 -25.68
N VAL A 154 -20.41 10.91 -24.41
CA VAL A 154 -19.96 12.00 -23.54
C VAL A 154 -18.48 12.33 -23.83
N PRO A 155 -18.00 13.56 -23.54
CA PRO A 155 -16.60 13.88 -23.76
C PRO A 155 -15.66 12.95 -22.97
N SER A 156 -14.74 12.27 -23.67
CA SER A 156 -13.86 11.23 -23.07
C SER A 156 -12.97 11.77 -21.96
N TRP A 157 -12.59 13.06 -22.06
CA TRP A 157 -11.71 13.73 -21.10
C TRP A 157 -12.26 13.76 -19.67
N TRP A 158 -13.58 13.60 -19.48
CA TRP A 158 -14.18 13.53 -18.15
C TRP A 158 -13.68 12.30 -17.37
N TYR A 159 -13.39 11.20 -18.06
CA TYR A 159 -12.84 9.99 -17.44
C TYR A 159 -11.33 10.06 -17.30
N SER A 160 -10.62 10.56 -18.30
CA SER A 160 -9.15 10.56 -18.33
C SER A 160 -8.52 11.62 -17.42
N ILE A 161 -9.18 12.76 -17.14
CA ILE A 161 -8.64 13.86 -16.31
C ILE A 161 -8.23 13.43 -14.90
N TRP A 162 -8.87 12.40 -14.35
CA TRP A 162 -8.55 11.91 -13.00
C TRP A 162 -7.21 11.19 -12.94
N LEU A 163 -6.75 10.60 -14.06
CA LEU A 163 -5.45 9.94 -14.16
C LEU A 163 -4.30 10.91 -13.85
N PRO A 164 -4.14 12.07 -14.54
CA PRO A 164 -3.09 13.01 -14.21
C PRO A 164 -3.27 13.66 -12.85
N VAL A 165 -4.51 13.95 -12.42
CA VAL A 165 -4.79 14.58 -11.12
C VAL A 165 -4.34 13.68 -9.97
N LEU A 166 -4.78 12.42 -9.95
CA LEU A 166 -4.42 11.47 -8.90
C LEU A 166 -2.94 11.08 -8.97
N SER A 167 -2.38 10.93 -10.17
CA SER A 167 -0.94 10.65 -10.34
C SER A 167 -0.08 11.80 -9.81
N ALA A 168 -0.44 13.05 -10.07
CA ALA A 168 0.26 14.22 -9.54
C ALA A 168 0.20 14.26 -8.01
N CYS A 169 -0.95 13.94 -7.40
CA CYS A 169 -1.09 13.85 -5.94
C CYS A 169 -0.14 12.81 -5.33
N ILE A 170 -0.04 11.62 -5.94
CA ILE A 170 0.86 10.55 -5.48
C ILE A 170 2.33 10.96 -5.65
N ALA A 171 2.68 11.58 -6.78
CA ALA A 171 4.02 12.10 -7.03
C ALA A 171 4.44 13.12 -5.96
N LEU A 172 3.57 14.08 -5.63
CA LEU A 172 3.85 15.08 -4.58
C LEU A 172 4.08 14.42 -3.22
N ARG A 173 3.30 13.40 -2.88
CA ARG A 173 3.50 12.60 -1.65
C ARG A 173 4.83 11.88 -1.64
N ALA A 174 5.18 11.21 -2.72
CA ALA A 174 6.45 10.50 -2.86
C ALA A 174 7.65 11.45 -2.73
N LEU A 175 7.57 12.64 -3.33
CA LEU A 175 8.57 13.70 -3.17
C LEU A 175 8.66 14.21 -1.72
N ALA A 176 7.52 14.42 -1.06
CA ALA A 176 7.47 14.83 0.34
C ALA A 176 8.12 13.77 1.26
N LEU A 177 7.88 12.49 1.00
CA LEU A 177 8.51 11.38 1.72
C LEU A 177 10.03 11.36 1.51
N ALA A 178 10.50 11.48 0.25
CA ALA A 178 11.92 11.59 -0.06
C ALA A 178 12.58 12.76 0.69
N GLY A 179 11.94 13.93 0.72
CA GLY A 179 12.42 15.12 1.43
C GLY A 179 12.48 14.95 2.96
N ARG A 180 11.56 14.17 3.55
CA ARG A 180 11.61 13.81 4.99
C ARG A 180 12.79 12.89 5.28
N ASN A 181 13.02 11.88 4.43
CA ASN A 181 14.12 10.93 4.58
C ASN A 181 15.50 11.59 4.40
N VAL A 182 15.64 12.54 3.46
CA VAL A 182 16.85 13.34 3.28
C VAL A 182 17.17 14.17 4.52
N ARG A 183 16.19 14.86 5.10
CA ARG A 183 16.37 15.67 6.32
C ARG A 183 16.84 14.82 7.49
N ALA A 184 16.23 13.65 7.67
CA ALA A 184 16.61 12.74 8.74
C ALA A 184 18.00 12.11 8.55
N LEU A 185 18.41 11.82 7.30
CA LEU A 185 19.78 11.37 7.00
C LEU A 185 20.82 12.46 7.32
N LYS A 186 20.53 13.73 6.99
CA LYS A 186 21.39 14.87 7.34
C LYS A 186 21.57 15.01 8.85
N ALA A 187 20.50 14.84 9.62
CA ALA A 187 20.55 14.89 11.09
C ALA A 187 21.46 13.80 11.69
N LEU A 188 21.42 12.57 11.16
CA LEU A 188 22.31 11.49 11.60
C LEU A 188 23.79 11.79 11.31
N HIS A 189 24.09 12.36 10.15
CA HIS A 189 25.47 12.73 9.81
C HIS A 189 25.99 13.88 10.68
N ALA A 190 25.15 14.85 11.04
CA ALA A 190 25.52 15.91 11.97
C ALA A 190 25.87 15.34 13.36
N ALA A 191 24.98 14.52 13.93
CA ALA A 191 25.22 13.88 15.24
C ALA A 191 26.50 13.03 15.28
N ARG A 192 26.81 12.31 14.19
CA ARG A 192 28.05 11.51 14.08
C ARG A 192 29.31 12.38 14.02
N ARG A 193 29.24 13.55 13.38
CA ARG A 193 30.34 14.50 13.28
C ARG A 193 30.66 15.14 14.64
N ASP A 194 29.61 15.51 15.38
CA ASP A 194 29.75 16.13 16.70
C ASP A 194 30.31 15.16 17.74
N GLY A 195 29.84 13.90 17.71
CA GLY A 195 30.37 12.84 18.57
C GLY A 195 31.83 12.46 18.28
N ALA A 196 32.25 12.48 17.01
CA ALA A 196 33.65 12.24 16.65
C ALA A 196 34.58 13.36 17.14
N GLY A 197 34.14 14.62 17.09
CA GLY A 197 34.91 15.76 17.60
C GLY A 197 35.12 15.72 19.11
N HIS A 198 34.10 15.30 19.88
CA HIS A 198 34.23 15.17 21.35
C HIS A 198 35.18 14.03 21.76
N MET A 199 35.18 12.92 21.02
CA MET A 199 36.10 11.81 21.28
C MET A 199 37.56 12.21 21.04
N ASP A 200 37.84 13.00 20.00
CA ASP A 200 39.20 13.42 19.67
C ASP A 200 39.77 14.39 20.73
N ALA A 201 38.98 15.41 21.12
CA ALA A 201 39.34 16.36 22.17
C ALA A 201 39.66 15.66 23.50
N SER A 202 38.84 14.69 23.91
CA SER A 202 39.05 13.91 25.14
C SER A 202 40.27 12.96 25.08
N ARG A 203 40.77 12.67 23.88
CA ARG A 203 41.96 11.84 23.64
C ARG A 203 43.24 12.68 23.64
N GLU A 204 43.15 13.91 23.15
CA GLU A 204 44.25 14.87 23.12
C GLU A 204 44.55 15.41 24.53
N GLU A 205 43.53 15.65 25.34
CA GLU A 205 43.69 16.07 26.75
C GLU A 205 44.22 14.96 27.67
N ARG A 206 44.18 13.70 27.24
CA ARG A 206 44.78 12.55 27.95
C ARG A 206 46.19 12.18 27.48
N ARG A 207 46.77 12.91 26.53
CA ARG A 207 48.18 12.71 26.16
C ARG A 207 49.07 13.51 27.13
N PRO A 208 49.89 12.84 27.95
CA PRO A 208 50.82 13.49 28.87
C PRO A 208 51.99 14.17 28.15
#